data_AF-A0AAU7CIP0-F1
#
_entry.id   AF-A0AAU7CIP0-F1
#
_cell.length_a   1.000
_cell.length_b   1.000
_cell.length_c   1.000
_cell.angle_alpha   90.00
_cell.angle_beta   90.00
_cell.angle_gamma   90.00
#
_symmetry.space_group_name_H-M   'P 1'
#
loop_
_entity.id
_entity.type
_entity.pdbx_description
1 polymer ?
#
loop_
_entity_poly.entity_id
_entity_poly.type
_entity_poly.pdbx_seq_one_letter_code
_entity_poly.pdbx_strand_id
1 'polypeptide(L)'
;MTRTTVAALALIASFAGQAFGQINFIGPGSTPQGDILRGGGVFLQGAGIYNYYTAMGDSINADTMMRVNEYIYLSIRQDRAEKAARRARRTAERLANFNQIRDRIENDPNQNDMVKGDALNALFEKLVGPKISPSSYRLNSFELDSDMVRRIPFFYAPNQATIAMSRIIPAGKWPIALRGPEFAPQRRNYEHALDAVLELQLDRKTTRDSLIALETAVKDLSERLDQVISPEKETLYLEAKGFIRRLEASKEMMKRKDIEMIIGEIDRYSGTTVHDLVIFMQRYNLRFGVPEIGTERAAYPKLYAAMKQQFDELNEALQVEGRAPRDREQ
;
A
#
# COMPACT_ATOMS: atom_id res chain seq x y z
N MET A 1 -23.11 37.46 61.74
CA MET A 1 -23.29 38.87 61.36
C MET A 1 -23.30 38.94 59.84
N THR A 2 -24.32 39.34 59.09
CA THR A 2 -25.61 40.00 59.37
C THR A 2 -26.53 39.67 58.20
N ARG A 3 -27.41 38.67 58.39
CA ARG A 3 -28.60 38.42 57.58
C ARG A 3 -29.72 39.32 58.10
N THR A 4 -29.62 40.64 57.89
CA THR A 4 -30.62 41.57 58.45
C THR A 4 -30.82 42.88 57.68
N THR A 5 -30.16 43.09 56.53
CA THR A 5 -30.23 44.39 55.82
C THR A 5 -30.78 44.35 54.40
N VAL A 6 -31.25 43.19 53.91
CA VAL A 6 -31.95 43.10 52.59
C VAL A 6 -33.48 42.97 52.76
N ALA A 7 -33.97 42.77 53.98
CA ALA A 7 -35.41 42.63 54.27
C ALA A 7 -36.18 43.98 54.36
N ALA A 8 -35.50 45.12 54.36
CA ALA A 8 -36.13 46.43 54.54
C ALA A 8 -36.47 47.18 53.23
N LEU A 9 -36.00 46.69 52.07
CA LEU A 9 -36.37 47.23 50.75
C LEU A 9 -37.49 46.43 50.06
N ALA A 10 -37.90 45.29 50.64
CA ALA A 10 -38.99 44.44 50.14
C ALA A 10 -40.35 44.70 50.82
N LEU A 11 -40.46 45.69 51.71
CA LEU A 11 -41.67 45.94 52.51
C LEU A 11 -42.26 47.36 52.35
N ILE A 12 -41.78 48.14 51.39
CA ILE A 12 -42.39 49.43 50.98
C ILE A 12 -43.08 49.32 49.59
N ALA A 13 -42.89 48.21 48.87
CA ALA A 13 -43.59 47.95 47.60
C ALA A 13 -44.94 47.21 47.77
N SER A 14 -45.35 46.87 49.00
CA SER A 14 -46.53 46.04 49.27
C SER A 14 -47.82 46.83 49.56
N PHE A 15 -47.80 48.17 49.48
CA PHE A 15 -48.99 49.02 49.61
C PHE A 15 -49.08 50.12 48.55
N ALA A 16 -48.43 49.94 47.39
CA ALA A 16 -48.98 50.51 46.17
C ALA A 16 -50.17 49.63 45.76
N GLY A 17 -51.27 49.76 46.51
CA GLY A 17 -52.57 49.28 46.07
C GLY A 17 -52.73 49.71 44.62
N GLN A 18 -53.19 48.79 43.77
CA GLN A 18 -53.42 49.05 42.36
C GLN A 18 -54.08 50.41 42.23
N ALA A 19 -53.30 51.42 41.83
CA ALA A 19 -53.84 52.65 41.31
C ALA A 19 -54.44 52.24 39.97
N PHE A 20 -55.62 51.63 40.02
CA PHE A 20 -56.62 51.77 38.98
C PHE A 20 -56.96 53.28 38.92
N GLY A 21 -55.99 54.06 38.43
CA GLY A 21 -56.20 55.44 38.05
C GLY A 21 -57.15 55.40 36.88
N GLN A 22 -58.45 55.48 37.18
CA GLN A 22 -59.56 55.79 36.26
C GLN A 22 -59.24 55.51 34.79
N ILE A 23 -59.01 54.23 34.44
CA ILE A 23 -58.57 53.87 33.09
C ILE A 23 -59.68 54.13 32.06
N ASN A 24 -60.94 54.34 32.46
CA ASN A 24 -62.05 54.56 31.52
C ASN A 24 -63.18 55.47 32.07
N PHE A 25 -62.89 56.60 32.72
CA PHE A 25 -63.95 57.59 33.04
C PHE A 25 -63.82 58.85 32.18
N ILE A 26 -64.67 58.94 31.15
CA ILE A 26 -64.98 60.19 30.43
C ILE A 26 -66.23 60.75 31.10
N GLY A 27 -66.02 61.56 32.13
CA GLY A 27 -67.10 62.31 32.79
C GLY A 27 -67.12 63.75 32.29
N PRO A 28 -68.27 64.45 32.38
CA PRO A 28 -68.34 65.88 32.10
C PRO A 28 -67.39 66.63 33.05
N GLY A 29 -66.29 67.17 32.51
CA GLY A 29 -65.22 67.82 33.27
C GLY A 29 -63.78 67.41 32.92
N SER A 30 -63.55 66.50 31.95
CA SER A 30 -62.19 66.23 31.48
C SER A 30 -61.64 67.40 30.64
N THR A 31 -60.37 67.76 30.89
CA THR A 31 -59.66 68.71 30.03
C THR A 31 -59.03 67.96 28.87
N PRO A 32 -58.96 68.54 27.67
CA PRO A 32 -58.27 67.94 26.52
C PRO A 32 -56.85 67.47 26.86
N GLN A 33 -56.14 68.22 27.71
CA GLN A 33 -54.78 67.89 28.16
C GLN A 33 -54.75 66.65 29.08
N GLY A 34 -55.75 66.46 29.94
CA GLY A 34 -55.86 65.28 30.81
C GLY A 34 -56.18 64.00 30.02
N ASP A 35 -56.98 64.10 28.97
CA ASP A 35 -57.30 62.97 28.07
C ASP A 35 -56.09 62.57 27.22
N ILE A 36 -55.30 63.54 26.75
CA ILE A 36 -54.01 63.30 26.07
C ILE A 36 -53.02 62.58 27.00
N LEU A 37 -52.87 63.03 28.25
CA LEU A 37 -51.97 62.40 29.22
C LEU A 37 -52.40 60.97 29.59
N ARG A 38 -53.71 60.70 29.70
CA ARG A 38 -54.22 59.34 29.92
C ARG A 38 -53.96 58.42 28.73
N GLY A 39 -54.21 58.90 27.51
CA GLY A 39 -53.85 58.18 26.27
C GLY A 39 -52.35 57.88 26.19
N GLY A 40 -51.51 58.86 26.56
CA GLY A 40 -50.06 58.68 26.68
C GLY A 40 -49.65 57.63 27.72
N GLY A 41 -50.32 57.57 28.86
CA GLY A 41 -50.09 56.55 29.90
C GLY A 41 -50.42 55.13 29.43
N VAL A 42 -51.58 54.94 28.80
CA VAL A 42 -51.98 53.63 28.22
C VAL A 42 -51.01 53.22 27.09
N PHE A 43 -50.58 54.17 26.25
CA PHE A 43 -49.58 53.92 25.22
C PHE A 43 -48.24 53.48 25.81
N LEU A 44 -47.72 54.18 26.83
CA LEU A 44 -46.46 53.81 27.49
C LEU A 44 -46.55 52.46 28.21
N GLN A 45 -47.68 52.14 28.83
CA GLN A 45 -47.93 50.83 29.41
C GLN A 45 -47.93 49.74 28.32
N GLY A 46 -48.59 49.98 27.19
CA GLY A 46 -48.58 49.09 26.03
C GLY A 46 -47.17 48.89 25.46
N ALA A 47 -46.39 49.96 25.33
CA ALA A 47 -44.99 49.92 24.89
C ALA A 47 -44.10 49.13 25.86
N GLY A 48 -44.30 49.31 27.18
CA GLY A 48 -43.59 48.53 28.21
C GLY A 48 -43.90 47.04 28.14
N ILE A 49 -45.18 46.68 27.98
CA ILE A 49 -45.63 45.29 27.82
C ILE A 49 -45.06 44.69 26.53
N TYR A 50 -45.10 45.43 25.41
CA TYR A 50 -44.53 45.01 24.14
C TYR A 50 -43.02 44.74 24.24
N ASN A 51 -42.26 45.65 24.85
CA ASN A 51 -40.82 45.47 25.05
C ASN A 51 -40.52 44.27 25.96
N TYR A 52 -41.30 44.05 27.02
CA TYR A 52 -41.16 42.90 27.90
C TYR A 52 -41.39 41.59 27.17
N TYR A 53 -42.48 41.46 26.39
CA TYR A 53 -42.76 40.25 25.62
C TYR A 53 -41.75 40.03 24.49
N THR A 54 -41.24 41.10 23.89
CA THR A 54 -40.17 41.02 22.88
C THR A 54 -38.89 40.47 23.50
N ALA A 55 -38.44 41.04 24.63
CA ALA A 55 -37.26 40.56 25.36
C ALA A 55 -37.43 39.12 25.86
N MET A 56 -38.64 38.74 26.30
CA MET A 56 -38.96 37.36 26.66
C MET A 56 -38.85 36.43 25.44
N GLY A 57 -39.40 36.83 24.29
CA GLY A 57 -39.27 36.10 23.03
C GLY A 57 -37.82 35.91 22.61
N ASP A 58 -37.01 36.97 22.66
CA ASP A 58 -35.58 36.93 22.36
C ASP A 58 -34.81 36.00 23.32
N SER A 59 -35.16 36.00 24.62
CA SER A 59 -34.54 35.10 25.59
C SER A 59 -34.86 33.62 25.31
N ILE A 60 -36.11 33.31 24.91
CA ILE A 60 -36.53 31.96 24.54
C ILE A 60 -35.81 31.52 23.25
N ASN A 61 -35.69 32.42 22.27
CA ASN A 61 -34.97 32.17 21.03
C ASN A 61 -33.48 31.91 21.31
N ALA A 62 -32.85 32.73 22.14
CA ALA A 62 -31.45 32.56 22.53
C ALA A 62 -31.22 31.22 23.26
N ASP A 63 -32.06 30.87 24.24
CA ASP A 63 -32.00 29.58 24.94
C ASP A 63 -32.19 28.40 24.00
N THR A 64 -33.14 28.50 23.07
CA THR A 64 -33.36 27.47 22.04
C THR A 64 -32.12 27.28 21.19
N MET A 65 -31.50 28.36 20.73
CA MET A 65 -30.28 28.30 19.92
C MET A 65 -29.10 27.73 20.69
N MET A 66 -28.95 28.07 21.98
CA MET A 66 -27.91 27.48 22.84
C MET A 66 -28.09 25.96 22.95
N ARG A 67 -29.31 25.49 23.22
CA ARG A 67 -29.61 24.04 23.33
C ARG A 67 -29.37 23.29 22.02
N VAL A 68 -29.74 23.89 20.89
CA VAL A 68 -29.49 23.30 19.57
C VAL A 68 -27.99 23.21 19.30
N ASN A 69 -27.22 24.26 19.59
CA ASN A 69 -25.78 24.26 19.42
C ASN A 69 -25.10 23.20 20.31
N GLU A 70 -25.51 23.10 21.57
CA GLU A 70 -25.00 22.08 22.50
C GLU A 70 -25.31 20.67 21.99
N TYR A 71 -26.55 20.42 21.55
CA TYR A 71 -26.95 19.13 20.99
C TYR A 71 -26.12 18.75 19.76
N ILE A 72 -25.92 19.68 18.83
CA ILE A 72 -25.10 19.47 17.63
C ILE A 72 -23.66 19.14 18.03
N TYR A 73 -23.08 19.90 18.96
CA TYR A 73 -21.72 19.66 19.44
C TYR A 73 -21.57 18.27 20.08
N LEU A 74 -22.49 17.89 20.97
CA LEU A 74 -22.49 16.59 21.62
C LEU A 74 -22.64 15.45 20.62
N SER A 75 -23.54 15.60 19.64
CA SER A 75 -23.75 14.63 18.56
C SER A 75 -22.49 14.43 17.72
N ILE A 76 -21.83 15.51 17.29
CA ILE A 76 -20.57 15.45 16.54
C ILE A 76 -19.47 14.79 17.38
N ARG A 77 -19.37 15.14 18.67
CA ARG A 77 -18.37 14.56 19.57
C ARG A 77 -18.57 13.06 19.72
N GLN A 78 -19.81 12.60 19.89
CA GLN A 78 -20.15 11.18 19.97
C GLN A 78 -19.83 10.44 18.66
N ASP A 79 -20.27 10.96 17.51
CA ASP A 79 -19.98 10.36 16.20
C ASP A 79 -18.47 10.24 15.94
N ARG A 80 -17.70 11.27 16.29
CA ARG A 80 -16.24 11.25 16.19
C ARG A 80 -15.62 10.20 17.10
N ALA A 81 -16.08 10.09 18.35
CA ALA A 81 -15.60 9.09 19.30
C ALA A 81 -15.87 7.67 18.79
N GLU A 82 -17.09 7.41 18.28
CA GLU A 82 -17.44 6.12 17.69
C GLU A 82 -16.61 5.80 16.44
N LYS A 83 -16.46 6.77 15.52
CA LYS A 83 -15.64 6.59 14.32
C LYS A 83 -14.17 6.36 14.66
N ALA A 84 -13.64 7.05 15.66
CA ALA A 84 -12.28 6.84 16.16
C ALA A 84 -12.12 5.43 16.73
N ALA A 85 -13.06 4.98 17.57
CA ALA A 85 -13.06 3.62 18.12
C ALA A 85 -13.14 2.54 17.03
N ARG A 86 -14.00 2.73 16.02
CA ARG A 86 -14.10 1.81 14.86
C ARG A 86 -12.82 1.77 14.05
N ARG A 87 -12.18 2.92 13.80
CA ARG A 87 -10.88 2.99 13.11
C ARG A 87 -9.80 2.28 13.93
N ALA A 88 -9.73 2.54 15.23
CA ALA A 88 -8.76 1.90 16.12
C ALA A 88 -8.91 0.37 16.11
N ARG A 89 -10.13 -0.15 16.19
CA ARG A 89 -10.40 -1.60 16.09
C ARG A 89 -9.93 -2.17 14.75
N ARG A 90 -10.30 -1.55 13.63
CA ARG A 90 -9.87 -2.00 12.29
C ARG A 90 -8.35 -1.96 12.13
N THR A 91 -7.69 -0.94 12.66
CA THR A 91 -6.23 -0.84 12.64
C THR A 91 -5.60 -1.95 13.47
N ALA A 92 -6.13 -2.20 14.68
CA ALA A 92 -5.64 -3.28 15.55
C ALA A 92 -5.84 -4.66 14.91
N GLU A 93 -6.99 -4.93 14.31
CA GLU A 93 -7.27 -6.16 13.56
C GLU A 93 -6.33 -6.33 12.37
N ARG A 94 -6.11 -5.27 11.58
CA ARG A 94 -5.17 -5.30 10.46
C ARG A 94 -3.75 -5.55 10.92
N LEU A 95 -3.31 -4.93 12.01
CA LEU A 95 -1.98 -5.12 12.57
C LEU A 95 -1.81 -6.55 13.12
N ALA A 96 -2.82 -7.09 13.81
CA ALA A 96 -2.82 -8.46 14.30
C ALA A 96 -2.73 -9.47 13.13
N ASN A 97 -3.56 -9.30 12.09
CA ASN A 97 -3.52 -10.14 10.90
C ASN A 97 -2.18 -10.02 10.15
N PHE A 98 -1.64 -8.80 10.04
CA PHE A 98 -0.33 -8.57 9.42
C PHE A 98 0.78 -9.30 10.17
N ASN A 99 0.82 -9.18 11.50
CA ASN A 99 1.81 -9.87 12.33
C ASN A 99 1.67 -11.39 12.21
N GLN A 100 0.45 -11.93 12.24
CA GLN A 100 0.23 -13.38 12.03
C GLN A 100 0.72 -13.86 10.66
N ILE A 101 0.46 -13.09 9.59
CA ILE A 101 0.94 -13.44 8.24
C ILE A 101 2.47 -13.38 8.19
N ARG A 102 3.08 -12.34 8.79
CA ARG A 102 4.53 -12.20 8.84
C ARG A 102 5.17 -13.36 9.62
N ASP A 103 4.65 -13.66 10.80
CA ASP A 103 5.16 -14.74 11.64
C ASP A 103 5.03 -16.11 10.95
N ARG A 104 3.96 -16.32 10.19
CA ARG A 104 3.80 -17.51 9.32
C ARG A 104 4.91 -17.56 8.26
N ILE A 105 5.07 -16.52 7.46
CA ILE A 105 6.06 -16.49 6.38
C ILE A 105 7.48 -16.69 6.93
N GLU A 106 7.78 -16.12 8.11
CA GLU A 106 9.10 -16.18 8.71
C GLU A 106 9.45 -17.52 9.37
N ASN A 107 8.48 -18.17 10.01
CA ASN A 107 8.74 -19.34 10.87
C ASN A 107 8.19 -20.66 10.32
N ASP A 108 7.03 -20.63 9.67
CA ASP A 108 6.35 -21.81 9.12
C ASP A 108 5.62 -21.46 7.81
N PRO A 109 6.36 -21.24 6.70
CA PRO A 109 5.77 -20.81 5.46
C PRO A 109 4.96 -21.93 4.81
N ASN A 110 3.75 -21.60 4.37
CA ASN A 110 2.93 -22.54 3.60
C ASN A 110 3.50 -22.73 2.19
N GLN A 111 3.08 -23.81 1.51
CA GLN A 111 3.45 -24.05 0.11
C GLN A 111 3.13 -22.85 -0.81
N ASN A 112 2.04 -22.13 -0.55
CA ASN A 112 1.69 -20.93 -1.31
C ASN A 112 2.67 -19.77 -1.07
N ASP A 113 3.17 -19.58 0.16
CA ASP A 113 4.14 -18.54 0.49
C ASP A 113 5.51 -18.86 -0.12
N MET A 114 5.85 -20.16 -0.17
CA MET A 114 7.02 -20.66 -0.88
C MET A 114 6.90 -20.40 -2.38
N VAL A 115 5.79 -20.79 -3.02
CA VAL A 115 5.61 -20.62 -4.47
C VAL A 115 5.54 -19.15 -4.88
N LYS A 116 5.00 -18.26 -4.05
CA LYS A 116 4.97 -16.82 -4.36
C LYS A 116 6.31 -16.12 -4.20
N GLY A 117 7.28 -16.75 -3.53
CA GLY A 117 8.58 -16.15 -3.21
C GLY A 117 8.60 -15.35 -1.91
N ASP A 118 7.48 -15.24 -1.19
CA ASP A 118 7.40 -14.50 0.08
C ASP A 118 8.32 -15.12 1.14
N ALA A 119 8.31 -16.45 1.24
CA ALA A 119 9.16 -17.19 2.17
C ALA A 119 10.66 -17.05 1.84
N LEU A 120 11.00 -17.04 0.54
CA LEU A 120 12.38 -16.84 0.07
C LEU A 120 12.85 -15.41 0.37
N ASN A 121 11.99 -14.42 0.18
CA ASN A 121 12.29 -13.02 0.49
C ASN A 121 12.48 -12.81 2.00
N ALA A 122 11.65 -13.42 2.85
CA ALA A 122 11.83 -13.37 4.30
C ALA A 122 13.17 -13.99 4.74
N LEU A 123 13.55 -15.10 4.11
CA LEU A 123 14.83 -15.76 4.39
C LEU A 123 16.03 -14.97 3.86
N PHE A 124 15.90 -14.35 2.69
CA PHE A 124 16.88 -13.41 2.15
C PHE A 124 17.09 -12.23 3.10
N GLU A 125 16.03 -11.63 3.63
CA GLU A 125 16.13 -10.54 4.61
C GLU A 125 16.82 -10.99 5.90
N LYS A 126 16.62 -12.23 6.36
CA LYS A 126 17.35 -12.81 7.49
C LYS A 126 18.84 -13.01 7.19
N LEU A 127 19.19 -13.47 5.99
CA LEU A 127 20.56 -13.68 5.52
C LEU A 127 21.33 -12.36 5.38
N VAL A 128 20.72 -11.32 4.79
CA VAL A 128 21.35 -9.99 4.63
C VAL A 128 21.33 -9.18 5.93
N GLY A 129 20.61 -9.64 6.95
CA GLY A 129 20.46 -8.95 8.21
C GLY A 129 21.80 -8.73 8.95
N PRO A 130 21.88 -7.70 9.83
CA PRO A 130 23.13 -7.33 10.52
C PRO A 130 23.67 -8.40 11.48
N LYS A 131 22.88 -9.43 11.78
CA LYS A 131 23.27 -10.55 12.63
C LYS A 131 24.29 -11.47 11.97
N ILE A 132 24.29 -11.53 10.63
CA ILE A 132 25.18 -12.41 9.87
C ILE A 132 26.22 -11.52 9.20
N SER A 133 27.47 -11.62 9.66
CA SER A 133 28.58 -10.91 9.05
C SER A 133 28.90 -11.50 7.66
N PRO A 134 29.29 -10.69 6.66
CA PRO A 134 29.79 -11.18 5.37
C PRO A 134 30.93 -12.21 5.52
N SER A 135 31.72 -12.13 6.59
CA SER A 135 32.80 -13.07 6.86
C SER A 135 32.31 -14.48 7.22
N SER A 136 31.14 -14.61 7.85
CA SER A 136 30.58 -15.89 8.31
C SER A 136 30.21 -16.80 7.13
N TYR A 137 29.86 -16.22 5.99
CA TYR A 137 29.59 -16.96 4.75
C TYR A 137 30.80 -17.68 4.18
N ARG A 138 32.04 -17.30 4.54
CA ARG A 138 33.23 -18.02 4.08
C ARG A 138 33.40 -19.39 4.74
N LEU A 139 32.73 -19.61 5.86
CA LEU A 139 32.87 -20.84 6.65
C LEU A 139 31.97 -21.96 6.12
N ASN A 140 30.77 -21.61 5.63
CA ASN A 140 29.81 -22.56 5.08
C ASN A 140 29.23 -21.93 3.80
N SER A 141 29.41 -22.59 2.65
CA SER A 141 28.83 -22.17 1.38
C SER A 141 28.08 -23.34 0.77
N PHE A 142 26.75 -23.24 0.71
CA PHE A 142 25.93 -24.25 0.06
C PHE A 142 25.94 -24.04 -1.46
N GLU A 143 26.26 -25.11 -2.20
CA GLU A 143 26.32 -25.07 -3.65
C GLU A 143 24.92 -25.01 -4.27
N LEU A 144 24.74 -24.14 -5.26
CA LEU A 144 23.57 -23.99 -6.09
C LEU A 144 23.91 -24.38 -7.53
N ASP A 145 22.97 -25.08 -8.15
CA ASP A 145 23.01 -25.31 -9.59
C ASP A 145 22.90 -23.96 -10.34
N SER A 146 23.89 -23.62 -11.15
CA SER A 146 23.92 -22.37 -11.92
C SER A 146 22.72 -22.26 -12.86
N ASP A 147 22.25 -23.40 -13.39
CA ASP A 147 21.06 -23.44 -14.25
C ASP A 147 19.78 -23.12 -13.47
N MET A 148 19.76 -23.38 -12.16
CA MET A 148 18.64 -23.03 -11.31
C MET A 148 18.54 -21.52 -11.15
N VAL A 149 19.66 -20.82 -10.96
CA VAL A 149 19.68 -19.35 -10.77
C VAL A 149 19.15 -18.61 -12.00
N ARG A 150 19.51 -19.08 -13.21
CA ARG A 150 19.01 -18.51 -14.48
C ARG A 150 17.49 -18.66 -14.65
N ARG A 151 16.86 -19.59 -13.93
CA ARG A 151 15.40 -19.82 -13.95
C ARG A 151 14.66 -19.03 -12.86
N ILE A 152 15.37 -18.31 -12.00
CA ILE A 152 14.74 -17.53 -10.94
C ILE A 152 14.18 -16.23 -11.54
N PRO A 153 12.89 -15.93 -11.34
CA PRO A 153 12.37 -14.59 -11.52
C PRO A 153 12.87 -13.66 -10.43
N PHE A 154 13.60 -12.61 -10.82
CA PHE A 154 14.04 -11.53 -9.94
C PHE A 154 13.11 -10.33 -10.09
N PHE A 155 12.45 -9.94 -9.01
CA PHE A 155 11.70 -8.71 -8.91
C PHE A 155 12.64 -7.54 -8.63
N TYR A 156 12.63 -6.56 -9.52
CA TYR A 156 13.38 -5.32 -9.40
C TYR A 156 12.43 -4.17 -9.03
N ALA A 157 12.49 -3.76 -7.76
CA ALA A 157 11.54 -2.84 -7.14
C ALA A 157 11.48 -1.44 -7.80
N PRO A 158 12.59 -0.79 -8.20
CA PRO A 158 12.55 0.55 -8.78
C PRO A 158 11.69 0.66 -10.04
N ASN A 159 11.65 -0.39 -10.86
CA ASN A 159 10.84 -0.44 -12.08
C ASN A 159 9.57 -1.30 -11.97
N GLN A 160 9.31 -1.89 -10.79
CA GLN A 160 8.23 -2.84 -10.56
C GLN A 160 8.18 -3.97 -11.62
N ALA A 161 9.34 -4.45 -12.05
CA ALA A 161 9.47 -5.41 -13.14
C ALA A 161 10.06 -6.74 -12.64
N THR A 162 9.61 -7.85 -13.21
CA THR A 162 10.16 -9.19 -12.91
C THR A 162 11.03 -9.66 -14.06
N ILE A 163 12.34 -9.75 -13.82
CA ILE A 163 13.37 -10.16 -14.77
C ILE A 163 13.61 -11.66 -14.59
N ALA A 164 13.44 -12.46 -15.65
CA ALA A 164 13.81 -13.87 -15.60
C ALA A 164 14.43 -14.28 -16.93
N MET A 165 15.60 -14.91 -16.91
CA MET A 165 16.25 -15.32 -18.15
C MET A 165 15.44 -16.40 -18.88
N SER A 166 14.73 -17.26 -18.15
CA SER A 166 13.78 -18.23 -18.68
C SER A 166 12.60 -17.62 -19.46
N ARG A 167 12.30 -16.34 -19.26
CA ARG A 167 11.23 -15.62 -19.98
C ARG A 167 11.75 -14.94 -21.24
N ILE A 168 13.05 -14.69 -21.29
CA ILE A 168 13.76 -14.05 -22.39
C ILE A 168 14.25 -15.10 -23.39
N ILE A 169 14.94 -16.13 -22.91
CA ILE A 169 15.48 -17.21 -23.73
C ILE A 169 14.46 -18.36 -23.79
N PRO A 170 13.81 -18.59 -24.94
CA PRO A 170 13.08 -19.82 -25.15
C PRO A 170 14.10 -20.94 -25.38
N ALA A 171 14.59 -21.54 -24.30
CA ALA A 171 15.56 -22.65 -24.33
C ALA A 171 14.96 -23.93 -24.96
N GLY A 172 14.62 -23.89 -26.24
CA GLY A 172 13.90 -24.93 -26.99
C GLY A 172 12.43 -25.12 -26.59
N LYS A 173 11.89 -24.31 -25.66
CA LYS A 173 10.54 -24.46 -25.09
C LYS A 173 9.50 -23.58 -25.76
N TRP A 174 9.48 -23.59 -27.09
CA TRP A 174 8.42 -22.94 -27.86
C TRP A 174 7.05 -23.59 -27.53
N PRO A 175 5.94 -22.83 -27.44
CA PRO A 175 4.59 -23.39 -27.38
C PRO A 175 4.32 -24.31 -28.58
N ILE A 176 3.43 -25.30 -28.42
CA ILE A 176 3.15 -26.29 -29.48
C ILE A 176 2.78 -25.62 -30.80
N ALA A 177 1.93 -24.58 -30.75
CA ALA A 177 1.53 -23.79 -31.91
C ALA A 177 2.69 -23.13 -32.67
N LEU A 178 3.81 -22.82 -32.01
CA LEU A 178 4.96 -22.15 -32.61
C LEU A 178 6.09 -23.13 -33.00
N ARG A 179 5.95 -24.42 -32.71
CA ARG A 179 6.97 -25.44 -33.04
C ARG A 179 6.93 -25.86 -34.51
N GLY A 180 5.81 -25.65 -35.19
CA GLY A 180 5.63 -26.08 -36.57
C GLY A 180 6.68 -25.52 -37.53
N PRO A 181 6.92 -26.21 -38.66
CA PRO A 181 7.89 -25.79 -39.66
C PRO A 181 7.57 -24.40 -40.24
N GLU A 182 6.30 -24.00 -40.26
CA GLU A 182 5.81 -22.71 -40.75
C GLU A 182 6.26 -21.48 -39.92
N PHE A 183 6.76 -21.71 -38.70
CA PHE A 183 7.36 -20.71 -37.81
C PHE A 183 8.89 -20.82 -37.72
N ALA A 184 9.51 -21.82 -38.35
CA ALA A 184 10.95 -22.05 -38.27
C ALA A 184 11.84 -20.85 -38.71
N PRO A 185 11.50 -20.05 -39.74
CA PRO A 185 12.29 -18.88 -40.06
C PRO A 185 12.13 -17.76 -39.02
N GLN A 186 10.91 -17.52 -38.54
CA GLN A 186 10.65 -16.49 -37.53
C GLN A 186 11.30 -16.83 -36.18
N ARG A 187 11.29 -18.11 -35.77
CA ARG A 187 12.00 -18.56 -34.57
C ARG A 187 13.50 -18.32 -34.65
N ARG A 188 14.13 -18.68 -35.78
CA ARG A 188 15.56 -18.46 -36.01
C ARG A 188 15.92 -16.97 -36.03
N ASN A 189 15.10 -16.14 -36.67
CA ASN A 189 15.31 -14.69 -36.68
C ASN A 189 15.21 -14.10 -35.27
N TYR A 190 14.25 -14.56 -34.46
CA TYR A 190 14.12 -14.14 -33.08
C TYR A 190 15.32 -14.57 -32.22
N GLU A 191 15.71 -15.84 -32.29
CA GLU A 191 16.87 -16.37 -31.55
C GLU A 191 18.15 -15.62 -31.93
N HIS A 192 18.40 -15.40 -33.22
CA HIS A 192 19.56 -14.63 -33.68
C HIS A 192 19.52 -13.15 -33.24
N ALA A 193 18.37 -12.49 -33.32
CA ALA A 193 18.24 -11.10 -32.88
C ALA A 193 18.40 -10.97 -31.36
N LEU A 194 17.92 -11.95 -30.61
CA LEU A 194 18.07 -12.02 -29.17
C LEU A 194 19.54 -12.21 -28.78
N ASP A 195 20.24 -13.18 -29.39
CA ASP A 195 21.65 -13.44 -29.13
C ASP A 195 22.50 -12.20 -29.41
N ALA A 196 22.25 -11.51 -30.53
CA ALA A 196 22.94 -10.25 -30.85
C ALA A 196 22.68 -9.15 -29.81
N VAL A 197 21.45 -9.02 -29.31
CA VAL A 197 21.13 -8.05 -28.24
C VAL A 197 21.85 -8.44 -26.94
N LEU A 198 21.80 -9.71 -26.53
CA LEU A 198 22.44 -10.18 -25.31
C LEU A 198 23.96 -9.97 -25.38
N GLU A 199 24.62 -10.34 -26.48
CA GLU A 199 26.05 -10.09 -26.68
C GLU A 199 26.40 -8.59 -26.58
N LEU A 200 25.57 -7.71 -27.14
CA LEU A 200 25.80 -6.27 -27.04
C LEU A 200 25.53 -5.73 -25.63
N GLN A 201 24.56 -6.29 -24.89
CA GLN A 201 24.28 -5.94 -23.49
C GLN A 201 25.45 -6.33 -22.58
N LEU A 202 26.08 -7.48 -22.84
CA LEU A 202 27.28 -7.94 -22.14
C LEU A 202 28.45 -6.94 -22.26
N ASP A 203 28.54 -6.28 -23.41
CA ASP A 203 29.55 -5.27 -23.73
C ASP A 203 29.11 -3.83 -23.37
N ARG A 204 27.87 -3.63 -22.91
CA ARG A 204 27.25 -2.31 -22.69
C ARG A 204 27.22 -1.44 -23.96
N LYS A 205 27.07 -2.10 -25.11
CA LYS A 205 27.06 -1.50 -26.45
C LYS A 205 25.73 -1.74 -27.15
N THR A 206 24.63 -1.99 -26.41
CA THR A 206 23.32 -2.20 -27.02
C THR A 206 22.94 -1.00 -27.88
N THR A 207 22.84 -1.25 -29.18
CA THR A 207 22.50 -0.24 -30.16
C THR A 207 20.99 -0.18 -30.32
N ARG A 208 20.47 1.00 -30.69
CA ARG A 208 19.07 1.15 -31.07
C ARG A 208 18.67 0.16 -32.16
N ASP A 209 19.57 -0.07 -33.12
CA ASP A 209 19.34 -0.96 -34.26
C ASP A 209 19.17 -2.43 -33.81
N SER A 210 19.96 -2.89 -32.83
CA SER A 210 19.80 -4.24 -32.27
C SER A 210 18.45 -4.45 -31.59
N LEU A 211 17.95 -3.43 -30.86
CA LEU A 211 16.63 -3.48 -30.24
C LEU A 211 15.50 -3.41 -31.27
N ILE A 212 15.69 -2.67 -32.38
CA ILE A 212 14.73 -2.63 -33.49
C ILE A 212 14.68 -3.98 -34.22
N ALA A 213 15.82 -4.65 -34.40
CA ALA A 213 15.86 -5.98 -35.00
C ALA A 213 15.09 -7.00 -34.15
N LEU A 214 15.29 -6.99 -32.82
CA LEU A 214 14.53 -7.84 -31.89
C LEU A 214 13.03 -7.50 -31.91
N GLU A 215 12.69 -6.20 -31.94
CA GLU A 215 11.30 -5.74 -32.07
C GLU A 215 10.63 -6.27 -33.33
N THR A 216 11.35 -6.25 -34.44
CA THR A 216 10.87 -6.72 -35.73
C THR A 216 10.64 -8.22 -35.70
N ALA A 217 11.58 -8.99 -35.14
CA ALA A 217 11.45 -10.45 -35.03
C ALA A 217 10.26 -10.89 -34.17
N VAL A 218 9.97 -10.19 -33.06
CA VAL A 218 8.78 -10.47 -32.23
C VAL A 218 7.49 -10.11 -32.98
N LYS A 219 7.48 -8.99 -33.69
CA LYS A 219 6.35 -8.56 -34.51
C LYS A 219 6.05 -9.56 -35.63
N ASP A 220 7.08 -10.01 -36.35
CA ASP A 220 6.96 -11.01 -37.42
C ASP A 220 6.40 -12.34 -36.90
N LEU A 221 6.80 -12.75 -35.69
CA LEU A 221 6.21 -13.93 -35.01
C LEU A 221 4.71 -13.74 -34.74
N SER A 222 4.31 -12.56 -34.25
CA SER A 222 2.90 -12.25 -33.98
C SER A 222 2.07 -12.22 -35.25
N GLU A 223 2.55 -11.54 -36.29
CA GLU A 223 1.84 -11.45 -37.57
C GLU A 223 1.71 -12.83 -38.22
N ARG A 224 2.76 -13.65 -38.14
CA ARG A 224 2.71 -15.03 -38.65
C ARG A 224 1.71 -15.88 -37.87
N LEU A 225 1.62 -15.72 -36.55
CA LEU A 225 0.65 -16.44 -35.74
C LEU A 225 -0.77 -16.12 -36.17
N ASP A 226 -1.08 -14.84 -36.36
CA ASP A 226 -2.40 -14.37 -36.78
C ASP A 226 -2.77 -14.81 -38.22
N GLN A 227 -1.77 -15.04 -39.08
CA GLN A 227 -1.97 -15.56 -40.45
C GLN A 227 -2.21 -17.06 -40.50
N VAL A 228 -1.52 -17.84 -39.66
CA VAL A 228 -1.53 -19.31 -39.73
C VAL A 228 -2.64 -19.90 -38.86
N ILE A 229 -2.90 -19.30 -37.70
CA ILE A 229 -3.81 -19.86 -36.69
C ILE A 229 -4.97 -18.89 -36.48
N SER A 230 -6.20 -19.37 -36.71
CA SER A 230 -7.40 -18.53 -36.59
C SER A 230 -7.72 -18.19 -35.12
N PRO A 231 -8.06 -16.92 -34.78
CA PRO A 231 -8.27 -16.48 -33.40
C PRO A 231 -9.50 -17.08 -32.67
N GLU A 232 -10.36 -17.82 -33.37
CA GLU A 232 -11.77 -17.97 -32.94
C GLU A 232 -12.04 -18.94 -31.78
N LYS A 233 -11.09 -19.78 -31.33
CA LYS A 233 -11.16 -20.53 -30.03
C LYS A 233 -10.03 -21.53 -29.78
N GLU A 234 -8.95 -21.51 -30.56
CA GLU A 234 -7.90 -22.49 -30.36
C GLU A 234 -7.12 -22.19 -29.07
N THR A 235 -7.14 -23.11 -28.10
CA THR A 235 -6.36 -23.01 -26.85
C THR A 235 -4.88 -22.81 -27.15
N LEU A 236 -4.40 -23.40 -28.25
CA LEU A 236 -3.05 -23.26 -28.78
C LEU A 236 -2.75 -21.83 -29.25
N TYR A 237 -3.72 -21.14 -29.87
CA TYR A 237 -3.57 -19.73 -30.27
C TYR A 237 -3.42 -18.84 -29.04
N LEU A 238 -4.26 -19.03 -28.02
CA LEU A 238 -4.19 -18.25 -26.77
C LEU A 238 -2.87 -18.48 -26.03
N GLU A 239 -2.37 -19.71 -25.99
CA GLU A 239 -1.07 -20.04 -25.40
C GLU A 239 0.09 -19.37 -26.16
N ALA A 240 0.10 -19.48 -27.49
CA ALA A 240 1.11 -18.85 -28.34
C ALA A 240 1.08 -17.33 -28.23
N LYS A 241 -0.11 -16.71 -28.24
CA LYS A 241 -0.28 -15.27 -28.08
C LYS A 241 0.15 -14.78 -26.71
N GLY A 242 -0.18 -15.52 -25.65
CA GLY A 242 0.30 -15.25 -24.30
C GLY A 242 1.82 -15.33 -24.20
N PHE A 243 2.43 -16.30 -24.89
CA PHE A 243 3.87 -16.41 -24.98
C PHE A 243 4.51 -15.23 -25.73
N ILE A 244 3.99 -14.84 -26.90
CA ILE A 244 4.50 -13.69 -27.67
C ILE A 244 4.38 -12.39 -26.85
N ARG A 245 3.28 -12.16 -26.14
CA ARG A 245 3.13 -11.01 -25.24
C ARG A 245 4.20 -10.96 -24.15
N ARG A 246 4.67 -12.12 -23.65
CA ARG A 246 5.80 -12.16 -22.71
C ARG A 246 7.12 -11.79 -23.37
N LEU A 247 7.34 -12.18 -24.63
CA LEU A 247 8.51 -11.74 -25.39
C LEU A 247 8.48 -10.22 -25.62
N GLU A 248 7.31 -9.66 -25.94
CA GLU A 248 7.12 -8.21 -26.06
C GLU A 248 7.43 -7.48 -24.75
N ALA A 249 6.90 -7.98 -23.62
CA ALA A 249 7.19 -7.41 -22.30
C ALA A 249 8.70 -7.48 -21.98
N SER A 250 9.35 -8.61 -22.29
CA SER A 250 10.78 -8.79 -22.08
C SER A 250 11.62 -7.82 -22.93
N LYS A 251 11.23 -7.60 -24.19
CA LYS A 251 11.83 -6.60 -25.08
C LYS A 251 11.70 -5.19 -24.49
N GLU A 252 10.53 -4.80 -24.01
CA GLU A 252 10.34 -3.47 -23.38
C GLU A 252 11.18 -3.31 -22.11
N MET A 253 11.41 -4.38 -21.36
CA MET A 253 12.31 -4.36 -20.20
C MET A 253 13.77 -4.16 -20.61
N MET A 254 14.23 -4.79 -21.68
CA MET A 254 15.60 -4.66 -22.21
C MET A 254 15.94 -3.25 -22.71
N LYS A 255 14.95 -2.43 -23.04
CA LYS A 255 15.16 -1.02 -23.43
C LYS A 255 15.66 -0.16 -22.25
N ARG A 256 15.54 -0.65 -21.01
CA ARG A 256 15.92 0.10 -19.81
C ARG A 256 17.36 -0.21 -19.41
N LYS A 257 18.16 0.85 -19.25
CA LYS A 257 19.60 0.77 -18.96
C LYS A 257 19.94 0.00 -17.68
N ASP A 258 19.13 0.12 -16.65
CA ASP A 258 19.33 -0.58 -15.37
C ASP A 258 19.05 -2.08 -15.49
N ILE A 259 18.03 -2.46 -16.25
CA ILE A 259 17.70 -3.85 -16.54
C ILE A 259 18.75 -4.50 -17.45
N GLU A 260 19.28 -3.76 -18.44
CA GLU A 260 20.39 -4.21 -19.30
C GLU A 260 21.59 -4.69 -18.46
N MET A 261 22.00 -3.92 -17.45
CA MET A 261 23.11 -4.31 -16.57
C MET A 261 22.81 -5.59 -15.78
N ILE A 262 21.58 -5.72 -15.27
CA ILE A 262 21.16 -6.88 -14.50
C ILE A 262 21.13 -8.13 -15.38
N ILE A 263 20.55 -8.05 -16.59
CA ILE A 263 20.49 -9.18 -17.53
C ILE A 263 21.90 -9.64 -17.92
N GLY A 264 22.79 -8.70 -18.26
CA GLY A 264 24.16 -9.05 -18.63
C GLY A 264 24.94 -9.72 -17.50
N GLU A 265 24.72 -9.33 -16.25
CA GLU A 265 25.33 -10.02 -15.11
C GLU A 265 24.66 -11.35 -14.76
N ILE A 266 23.35 -11.51 -14.96
CA ILE A 266 22.67 -12.81 -14.82
C ILE A 266 23.19 -13.81 -15.85
N ASP A 267 23.43 -13.38 -17.09
CA ASP A 267 23.95 -14.25 -18.13
C ASP A 267 25.37 -14.72 -17.82
N ARG A 268 26.23 -13.79 -17.35
CA ARG A 268 27.59 -14.11 -16.86
C ARG A 268 27.63 -14.72 -15.47
N TYR A 269 26.49 -14.89 -14.80
CA TYR A 269 26.46 -15.38 -13.44
C TYR A 269 26.98 -16.82 -13.39
N SER A 270 28.22 -16.96 -12.91
CA SER A 270 28.89 -18.22 -12.63
C SER A 270 28.93 -18.52 -11.13
N GLY A 271 28.19 -17.74 -10.33
CA GLY A 271 28.08 -17.99 -8.90
C GLY A 271 27.49 -19.38 -8.66
N THR A 272 28.18 -20.19 -7.87
CA THR A 272 27.77 -21.56 -7.57
C THR A 272 27.26 -21.66 -6.14
N THR A 273 27.07 -20.56 -5.40
CA THR A 273 26.71 -20.63 -3.98
C THR A 273 25.53 -19.73 -3.61
N VAL A 274 24.84 -20.08 -2.50
CA VAL A 274 23.79 -19.23 -1.91
C VAL A 274 24.34 -17.84 -1.56
N HIS A 275 25.59 -17.77 -1.09
CA HIS A 275 26.24 -16.50 -0.76
C HIS A 275 26.38 -15.58 -1.99
N ASP A 276 26.85 -16.12 -3.11
CA ASP A 276 27.00 -15.37 -4.35
C ASP A 276 25.65 -14.82 -4.83
N LEU A 277 24.58 -15.63 -4.69
CA LEU A 277 23.23 -15.22 -5.04
C LEU A 277 22.74 -14.07 -4.14
N VAL A 278 22.98 -14.17 -2.83
CA VAL A 278 22.61 -13.13 -1.87
C VAL A 278 23.34 -11.82 -2.16
N ILE A 279 24.66 -11.87 -2.41
CA ILE A 279 25.45 -10.68 -2.79
C ILE A 279 24.93 -10.07 -4.08
N PHE A 280 24.68 -10.90 -5.09
CA PHE A 280 24.15 -10.46 -6.38
C PHE A 280 22.81 -9.73 -6.21
N MET A 281 21.88 -10.34 -5.46
CA MET A 281 20.58 -9.74 -5.19
C MET A 281 20.70 -8.44 -4.39
N GLN A 282 21.58 -8.39 -3.39
CA GLN A 282 21.80 -7.18 -2.59
C GLN A 282 22.39 -6.03 -3.43
N ARG A 283 23.35 -6.32 -4.32
CA ARG A 283 23.99 -5.32 -5.19
C ARG A 283 22.98 -4.61 -6.09
N TYR A 284 22.02 -5.35 -6.63
CA TYR A 284 21.00 -4.84 -7.56
C TYR A 284 19.65 -4.55 -6.92
N ASN A 285 19.54 -4.65 -5.59
CA ASN A 285 18.28 -4.50 -4.86
C ASN A 285 17.15 -5.38 -5.44
N LEU A 286 17.50 -6.64 -5.72
CA LEU A 286 16.59 -7.63 -6.26
C LEU A 286 15.90 -8.38 -5.13
N ARG A 287 14.67 -8.81 -5.41
CA ARG A 287 13.89 -9.73 -4.59
C ARG A 287 13.48 -10.93 -5.43
N PHE A 288 13.07 -12.03 -4.82
CA PHE A 288 12.42 -13.11 -5.54
C PHE A 288 11.05 -12.64 -6.02
N GLY A 289 10.81 -12.76 -7.32
CA GLY A 289 9.53 -12.43 -7.95
C GLY A 289 8.53 -13.58 -7.88
N VAL A 290 7.37 -13.39 -8.51
CA VAL A 290 6.35 -14.44 -8.60
C VAL A 290 6.63 -15.33 -9.82
N PRO A 291 6.78 -16.66 -9.65
CA PRO A 291 7.00 -17.58 -10.75
C PRO A 291 5.72 -17.82 -11.55
N GLU A 292 5.80 -17.56 -12.85
CA GLU A 292 4.70 -17.70 -13.80
C GLU A 292 4.74 -19.08 -14.48
N ILE A 293 5.94 -19.59 -14.74
CA ILE A 293 6.16 -20.82 -15.49
C ILE A 293 6.32 -22.00 -14.52
N GLY A 294 5.80 -23.18 -14.89
CA GLY A 294 5.91 -24.40 -14.06
C GLY A 294 7.35 -24.76 -13.69
N THR A 295 8.31 -24.47 -14.57
CA THR A 295 9.74 -24.69 -14.31
C THR A 295 10.32 -23.71 -13.29
N GLU A 296 9.85 -22.47 -13.27
CA GLU A 296 10.22 -21.47 -12.24
C GLU A 296 9.68 -21.93 -10.88
N ARG A 297 8.41 -22.37 -10.84
CA ARG A 297 7.75 -22.87 -9.62
C ARG A 297 8.46 -24.09 -9.03
N ALA A 298 8.99 -24.98 -9.87
CA ALA A 298 9.71 -26.16 -9.43
C ALA A 298 11.08 -25.85 -8.79
N ALA A 299 11.68 -24.69 -9.11
CA ALA A 299 12.97 -24.28 -8.54
C ALA A 299 12.83 -23.75 -7.10
N TYR A 300 11.70 -23.11 -6.78
CA TYR A 300 11.51 -22.38 -5.51
C TYR A 300 11.63 -23.27 -4.26
N PRO A 301 11.02 -24.48 -4.20
CA PRO A 301 11.19 -25.36 -3.04
C PRO A 301 12.64 -25.79 -2.82
N LYS A 302 13.37 -26.09 -3.91
CA LYS A 302 14.78 -26.50 -3.83
C LYS A 302 15.66 -25.35 -3.33
N LEU A 303 15.44 -24.15 -3.89
CA LEU A 303 16.15 -22.95 -3.48
C LEU A 303 15.86 -22.60 -2.01
N TYR A 304 14.61 -22.72 -1.57
CA TYR A 304 14.23 -22.44 -0.19
C TYR A 304 14.95 -23.40 0.78
N ALA A 305 14.98 -24.70 0.45
CA ALA A 305 15.71 -25.68 1.25
C ALA A 305 17.20 -25.35 1.36
N ALA A 306 17.85 -25.00 0.24
CA ALA A 306 19.26 -24.61 0.20
C ALA A 306 19.56 -23.35 1.03
N MET A 307 18.75 -22.29 0.86
CA MET A 307 18.90 -21.06 1.64
C MET A 307 18.64 -21.29 3.14
N LYS A 308 17.71 -22.19 3.49
CA LYS A 308 17.34 -22.46 4.87
C LYS A 308 18.45 -23.24 5.57
N GLN A 309 18.99 -24.25 4.91
CA GLN A 309 20.15 -24.99 5.40
C GLN A 309 21.34 -24.05 5.64
N GLN A 310 21.65 -23.19 4.66
CA GLN A 310 22.70 -22.17 4.81
C GLN A 310 22.46 -21.26 6.02
N PHE A 311 21.21 -20.82 6.25
CA PHE A 311 20.87 -19.98 7.39
C PHE A 311 20.99 -20.71 8.73
N ASP A 312 20.55 -21.97 8.80
CA ASP A 312 20.60 -22.78 10.02
C ASP A 312 22.07 -23.07 10.42
N GLU A 313 22.92 -23.44 9.46
CA GLU A 313 24.35 -23.66 9.68
C GLU A 313 25.09 -22.39 10.14
N LEU A 314 24.75 -21.22 9.57
CA LEU A 314 25.31 -19.94 10.00
C LEU A 314 24.88 -19.57 11.43
N ASN A 315 23.62 -19.82 11.79
CA ASN A 315 23.14 -19.56 13.14
C ASN A 315 23.80 -20.48 14.17
N GLU A 316 24.00 -21.75 13.84
CA GLU A 316 24.71 -22.68 14.71
C GLU A 316 26.16 -22.24 14.95
N ALA A 317 26.89 -21.91 13.87
CA ALA A 317 28.26 -21.40 13.97
C ALA A 317 28.36 -20.13 14.83
N LEU A 318 27.43 -19.18 14.67
CA LEU A 318 27.39 -17.95 15.47
C LEU A 318 27.07 -18.22 16.95
N GLN A 319 26.24 -19.22 17.26
CA GLN A 319 25.97 -19.61 18.64
C GLN A 319 27.17 -20.29 19.30
N VAL A 320 27.97 -21.04 18.54
CA VAL A 320 29.21 -21.64 19.02
C VAL A 320 30.28 -20.57 19.29
N GLU A 321 30.47 -19.62 18.38
CA GLU A 321 31.41 -18.50 18.59
C GLU A 321 31.03 -17.62 19.79
N GLY A 322 29.73 -17.41 20.04
CA GLY A 322 29.24 -16.67 21.20
C GLY A 322 29.38 -17.41 22.54
N ARG A 323 29.60 -18.74 22.53
CA ARG A 323 29.75 -19.59 23.72
C ARG A 323 31.20 -19.89 24.09
N ALA A 324 32.18 -19.56 23.26
CA ALA A 324 33.59 -19.71 23.63
C ALA A 324 33.93 -18.71 24.76
N PRO A 325 34.37 -19.17 25.95
CA PRO A 325 34.79 -18.26 27.00
C PRO A 325 36.01 -17.48 26.49
N ARG A 326 35.96 -16.15 26.59
CA ARG A 326 37.12 -15.28 26.39
C ARG A 326 38.07 -15.42 27.58
N ASP A 327 38.56 -16.63 27.83
CA ASP A 327 39.69 -16.85 28.71
C ASP A 327 40.94 -16.59 27.89
N ARG A 328 41.27 -15.31 27.72
CA ARG A 328 42.65 -14.91 27.51
C ARG A 328 43.05 -14.05 28.69
N GLU A 329 43.73 -14.74 29.59
CA GLU A 329 44.57 -14.28 30.68
C GLU A 329 45.28 -12.97 30.34
N GLN A 330 45.29 -12.07 31.32
CA GLN A 330 46.08 -10.83 31.35
C GLN A 330 47.55 -11.13 31.66
#